data_AF-A0A1V5KHM3-F1
#
_entry.id   AF-A0A1V5KHM3-F1
#
_cell.length_a   1.000
_cell.length_b   1.000
_cell.length_c   1.000
_cell.angle_alpha   90.00
_cell.angle_beta   90.00
_cell.angle_gamma   90.00
#
_symmetry.space_group_name_H-M   'P 1'
#
loop_
_entity.id
_entity.type
_entity.pdbx_description
1 polymer ?
#
loop_
_entity_poly.entity_id
_entity_poly.type
_entity_poly.pdbx_seq_one_letter_code
_entity_poly.pdbx_strand_id
1 'polypeptide(L)' 'MNKYFTIAQMPVVSSTYWNMVHGNTPEEVLKDQEGLQTMRNLGRNMAWLLRCIEAGREKGVLPPLAEKVYRTNFIR' A
#
# COMPACT_ATOMS: atom_id res chain seq x y z
N MET A 1 1.49 -10.46 3.89
CA MET A 1 2.44 -9.59 3.17
C MET A 1 2.54 -8.18 3.75
N ASN A 2 1.44 -7.51 4.09
CA ASN A 2 1.46 -6.08 4.48
C ASN A 2 2.10 -5.74 5.84
N LYS A 3 2.42 -6.74 6.67
CA LYS A 3 2.98 -6.57 8.02
C LYS A 3 4.16 -5.60 8.07
N TYR A 4 5.08 -5.66 7.09
CA TYR A 4 6.28 -4.82 7.10
C TYR A 4 5.95 -3.33 6.88
N PHE A 5 5.08 -3.03 5.92
CA PHE A 5 4.63 -1.66 5.66
C PHE A 5 3.88 -1.09 6.85
N THR A 6 3.03 -1.89 7.49
CA THR A 6 2.26 -1.44 8.67
C THR A 6 3.13 -1.25 9.90
N ILE A 7 4.16 -2.09 10.11
CA ILE A 7 5.17 -1.88 11.18
C ILE A 7 5.94 -0.57 10.96
N ALA A 8 6.20 -0.20 9.71
CA ALA A 8 6.91 1.03 9.36
C ALA A 8 6.00 2.28 9.34
N GLN A 9 4.74 2.19 9.77
CA GLN A 9 3.73 3.26 9.66
C GLN A 9 3.57 3.82 8.23
N MET A 10 3.77 2.98 7.22
CA MET A 10 3.56 3.40 5.83
C MET A 10 2.07 3.37 5.47
N PRO A 11 1.56 4.36 4.72
CA PRO A 11 0.25 4.26 4.09
C PRO A 11 0.22 3.07 3.13
N VAL A 12 -0.78 2.19 3.27
CA VAL A 12 -0.96 1.03 2.40
C VAL A 12 -2.12 1.29 1.45
N VAL A 13 -1.84 1.31 0.15
CA VAL A 13 -2.85 1.50 -0.90
C VAL A 13 -3.53 0.17 -1.21
N SER A 14 -4.87 0.17 -1.20
CA SER A 14 -5.68 -0.98 -1.59
C SER A 14 -6.15 -0.92 -3.05
N SER A 15 -6.64 -2.04 -3.54
CA SER A 15 -7.34 -2.17 -4.82
C SER A 15 -8.62 -2.98 -4.65
N THR A 16 -9.23 -3.42 -5.76
CA THR A 16 -10.46 -4.21 -5.79
C THR A 16 -10.28 -5.68 -5.45
N TYR A 17 -9.04 -6.19 -5.48
CA TYR A 17 -8.70 -7.56 -5.06
C TYR A 17 -7.21 -7.63 -4.64
N TRP A 18 -6.65 -8.84 -4.51
CA TRP A 18 -5.23 -9.04 -4.22
C TRP A 18 -4.38 -8.38 -5.31
N ASN A 19 -3.47 -7.49 -4.89
CA ASN A 19 -2.59 -6.71 -5.77
C ASN A 19 -1.54 -7.61 -6.44
N MET A 20 -1.97 -8.42 -7.39
CA MET A 20 -1.15 -9.39 -8.09
C MET A 20 -1.72 -9.68 -9.49
N VAL A 21 -0.85 -10.25 -10.32
CA VAL A 21 -1.20 -10.80 -11.64
C VAL A 21 -0.65 -12.22 -11.74
N HIS A 22 -1.25 -13.06 -12.58
CA HIS A 22 -0.84 -14.44 -12.81
C HIS A 22 -0.41 -14.67 -14.26
N GLY A 23 0.69 -15.40 -14.43
CA GLY A 23 1.22 -15.81 -15.73
C GLY A 23 2.70 -16.17 -15.62
N ASN A 24 3.14 -17.21 -16.33
CA ASN A 24 4.55 -17.61 -16.36
C ASN A 24 5.35 -16.81 -17.40
N THR A 25 4.67 -16.24 -18.39
CA THR A 25 5.26 -15.31 -19.36
C THR A 25 4.50 -13.97 -19.35
N PRO A 26 5.10 -12.87 -19.85
CA PRO A 26 4.42 -11.59 -20.01
C PRO A 26 3.11 -11.69 -20.82
N GLU A 27 3.10 -12.51 -21.88
CA GLU A 27 1.92 -12.72 -22.73
C GLU A 27 0.79 -13.42 -21.97
N GLU A 28 1.13 -14.31 -21.03
CA GLU A 28 0.15 -14.94 -20.13
C GLU A 28 -0.38 -13.94 -19.10
N VAL A 29 0.48 -13.09 -18.52
CA VAL A 29 0.06 -12.00 -17.63
C VAL A 29 -0.92 -11.05 -18.33
N LEU A 30 -0.72 -10.78 -19.62
CA LEU A 30 -1.65 -9.96 -20.40
C LEU A 30 -3.05 -10.59 -20.57
N LYS A 31 -3.17 -11.90 -20.35
CA LYS A 31 -4.45 -12.62 -20.37
C LYS A 31 -5.15 -12.63 -19.01
N ASP A 32 -4.45 -12.33 -17.91
CA ASP A 32 -5.05 -12.13 -16.59
C ASP A 32 -5.78 -10.79 -16.52
N GLN A 33 -6.98 -10.74 -17.09
CA GLN A 33 -7.78 -9.53 -17.19
C GLN A 33 -8.19 -8.97 -15.82
N GLU A 34 -8.48 -9.84 -14.84
CA GLU A 34 -8.84 -9.45 -13.48
C GLU A 34 -7.64 -8.88 -12.72
N GLY A 35 -6.47 -9.54 -12.81
CA GLY A 35 -5.23 -9.04 -12.24
C GLY A 35 -4.86 -7.68 -12.83
N LEU A 36 -4.91 -7.53 -14.16
CA LEU A 36 -4.65 -6.25 -14.81
C LEU A 36 -5.66 -5.16 -14.42
N GLN A 37 -6.94 -5.50 -14.27
CA GLN A 37 -7.94 -4.57 -13.73
C GLN A 37 -7.58 -4.13 -12.31
N THR A 38 -7.19 -5.08 -11.46
CA THR A 38 -6.76 -4.82 -10.08
C THR A 38 -5.53 -3.91 -10.06
N MET A 39 -4.56 -4.11 -10.95
CA MET A 39 -3.38 -3.24 -11.04
C MET A 39 -3.71 -1.83 -11.53
N ARG A 40 -4.63 -1.68 -12.50
CA ARG A 40 -5.13 -0.36 -12.93
C ARG A 40 -5.81 0.38 -11.78
N ASN A 41 -6.64 -0.30 -11.01
CA ASN A 41 -7.33 0.26 -9.84
C ASN A 41 -6.33 0.64 -8.75
N LEU A 42 -5.32 -0.18 -8.50
CA LEU A 42 -4.26 0.10 -7.54
C LEU A 42 -3.51 1.40 -7.92
N GLY A 43 -3.12 1.54 -9.19
CA GLY A 43 -2.44 2.74 -9.68
C GLY A 43 -3.28 4.01 -9.52
N ARG A 44 -4.59 3.94 -9.82
CA ARG A 44 -5.53 5.06 -9.63
C ARG A 44 -5.67 5.44 -8.16
N ASN A 45 -5.84 4.46 -7.28
CA ASN A 45 -5.94 4.67 -5.83
C ASN A 45 -4.65 5.27 -5.26
N MET A 46 -3.49 4.82 -5.75
CA MET A 46 -2.19 5.34 -5.33
C MET A 46 -2.02 6.80 -5.75
N ALA A 47 -2.33 7.13 -7.01
CA ALA A 47 -2.27 8.50 -7.51
C ALA A 47 -3.20 9.44 -6.72
N TRP A 48 -4.41 8.99 -6.39
CA TRP A 48 -5.33 9.74 -5.55
C TRP A 48 -4.77 9.96 -4.13
N LEU A 49 -4.29 8.90 -3.47
CA LEU A 49 -3.76 9.01 -2.11
C LEU A 49 -2.54 9.94 -2.03
N LEU A 50 -1.61 9.85 -3.00
CA LEU A 50 -0.45 10.73 -3.06
C LEU A 50 -0.85 12.20 -3.19
N ARG A 51 -1.86 12.52 -4.00
CA ARG A 51 -2.41 13.88 -4.12
C ARG A 51 -3.05 14.35 -2.82
N CYS A 52 -3.75 13.48 -2.09
CA CYS A 52 -4.31 13.82 -0.79
C CYS A 52 -3.23 14.08 0.27
N ILE A 53 -2.15 13.28 0.29
CA ILE A 53 -1.00 13.50 1.18
C ILE A 53 -0.34 14.83 0.86
N GLU A 54 -0.14 15.15 -0.41
CA GLU A 54 0.42 16.44 -0.84
C GLU A 54 -0.45 17.62 -0.38
N ALA A 55 -1.76 17.56 -0.64
CA ALA A 55 -2.69 18.60 -0.21
C ALA A 55 -2.77 18.75 1.32
N GLY A 56 -2.59 17.65 2.06
CA GLY A 56 -2.47 17.69 3.52
C GLY A 56 -1.18 18.36 3.97
N ARG A 57 -0.05 18.02 3.34
CA ARG A 57 1.27 18.59 3.61
C ARG A 57 1.28 20.11 3.41
N GLU A 58 0.69 20.59 2.32
CA GLU A 58 0.54 22.03 2.04
C GLU A 58 -0.24 22.78 3.15
N LYS A 59 -1.15 22.08 3.84
CA LYS A 59 -1.94 22.62 4.97
C LYS A 59 -1.31 22.33 6.33
N GLY A 60 -0.08 21.82 6.39
CA GLY A 60 0.62 21.49 7.62
C GLY A 60 0.15 20.19 8.31
N VAL A 61 -0.64 19.35 7.62
CA VAL A 61 -0.99 18.01 8.11
C VAL A 61 0.16 17.06 7.81
N LEU A 62 1.04 16.89 8.80
CA LEU A 62 2.22 16.03 8.69
C LEU A 62 1.93 14.62 9.22
N PRO A 63 2.66 13.59 8.74
CA PRO A 63 2.60 12.26 9.33
C PRO A 63 2.91 12.29 10.84
N PRO A 64 2.22 11.48 11.66
CA PRO A 64 2.47 11.43 13.09
C PRO A 64 3.86 10.85 13.39
N LEU A 65 4.45 11.28 14.50
CA LEU A 65 5.68 10.67 15.01
C LEU A 65 5.38 9.34 15.71
N ALA A 66 6.11 8.30 15.33
CA ALA A 66 5.98 6.98 15.93
C ALA A 66 6.48 6.97 17.38
N GLU A 67 5.64 6.54 18.32
CA GLU A 67 6.09 6.18 19.66
C GLU A 67 6.80 4.81 19.62
N LYS A 68 8.04 4.74 20.11
CA LYS A 68 8.86 3.50 20.10
C LYS A 68 9.56 3.22 21.44
N VAL A 69 9.05 3.80 22.52
CA VAL A 69 9.71 3.82 23.83
C VAL A 69 9.69 2.45 24.50
N TYR A 70 8.53 1.78 24.50
CA TYR A 70 8.33 0.56 25.26
C TYR A 70 8.60 -0.70 24.42
N ARG A 71 9.30 -1.67 25.01
CA ARG A 71 9.40 -3.05 24.50
C ARG A 71 9.13 -4.01 25.66
N THR A 72 8.12 -4.85 25.51
CA THR A 72 7.74 -5.84 26.53
C THR A 72 8.37 -7.19 26.20
N ASN A 73 9.03 -7.80 27.19
CA ASN A 73 9.44 -9.21 27.09
C ASN A 73 8.25 -10.10 27.49
N PHE A 74 7.94 -11.10 26.66
CA PHE A 74 6.83 -12.04 26.89
C PHE A 74 7.27 -13.32 27.61
N ILE A 75 8.58 -13.54 27.77
CA ILE A 75 9.13 -14.62 28.58
C ILE A 75 9.17 -14.13 30.03
N ARG A 76 8.57 -14.92 30.94
CA ARG A 76 8.58 -14.71 32.39
C ARG A 76 9.55 -15.67 33.06
#